data_AF-A0A3N1ICR6-F1
#
_entry.id   AF-A0A3N1ICR6-F1
#
_cell.length_a   1.000
_cell.length_b   1.000
_cell.length_c   1.000
_cell.angle_alpha   90.00
_cell.angle_beta   90.00
_cell.angle_gamma   90.00
#
_symmetry.space_group_name_H-M   'P 1'
#
loop_
_entity.id
_entity.type
_entity.pdbx_description
1 polymer ?
#
loop_
_entity_poly.entity_id
_entity_poly.type
_entity_poly.pdbx_seq_one_letter_code
_entity_poly.pdbx_strand_id
1 'polypeptide(L)'
;MPRSAHRQRPEATPYVDLTRAEWSALRDKTPLPLTAEEVEKLRGLGDVIDLDEVRDIYLPLSRLLNLYVGATDGLRGALNTFLGEQGTQSGTPFVIGVAGSVAVGKSTVARLLQALLSRWPEHPRVELVTTDGFLLPTKELEARGLMSRKGFPESYDRRALTRFVADIKAGKGEVSAPVYSHLIYDIVPGEKLTVRRPDILIVEGLNVLQPALPGKDGRTRVGLADYFDFSVYVDASGEDIESWYLSRFKKLRRTAFQNPNSYFRKYTQVSEEEALDYARTLWRTINKPNLVENIAPTRGRATLIVRKGADHKVQRLRLRKL
;
A
#
# COMPACT_ATOMS: atom_id res chain seq x y z
N MET A 1 30.65 -42.82 17.75
CA MET A 1 29.71 -42.62 16.63
C MET A 1 28.89 -41.37 16.91
N PRO A 2 29.18 -40.21 16.29
CA PRO A 2 28.43 -38.99 16.54
C PRO A 2 27.07 -39.05 15.85
N ARG A 3 26.03 -38.63 16.56
CA ARG A 3 24.64 -38.51 16.06
C ARG A 3 24.60 -37.51 14.91
N SER A 4 24.16 -37.97 13.75
CA SER A 4 23.87 -37.13 12.58
C SER A 4 22.80 -36.10 12.96
N ALA A 5 23.17 -34.82 12.87
CA ALA A 5 22.22 -33.72 12.95
C ALA A 5 21.27 -33.83 11.75
N HIS A 6 20.01 -34.18 12.00
CA HIS A 6 18.94 -34.02 11.01
C HIS A 6 18.83 -32.53 10.64
N ARG A 7 19.45 -32.13 9.52
CA ARG A 7 19.07 -30.90 8.82
C ARG A 7 17.60 -31.08 8.42
N GLN A 8 16.69 -30.44 9.15
CA GLN A 8 15.29 -30.32 8.75
C GLN A 8 15.26 -29.80 7.30
N ARG A 9 14.63 -30.55 6.40
CA ARG A 9 14.36 -30.06 5.04
C ARG A 9 13.52 -28.79 5.19
N PRO A 10 13.86 -27.69 4.51
CA PRO A 10 13.02 -26.50 4.53
C PRO A 10 11.62 -26.88 4.05
N GLU A 11 10.62 -26.59 4.89
CA GLU A 11 9.23 -26.87 4.61
C GLU A 11 8.82 -26.16 3.29
N ALA A 12 8.14 -26.87 2.40
CA ALA A 12 7.79 -26.33 1.10
C ALA A 12 6.76 -25.19 1.26
N THR A 13 7.18 -23.95 0.98
CA THR A 13 6.29 -22.78 1.00
C THR A 13 6.03 -22.24 -0.42
N PRO A 14 4.90 -21.55 -0.66
CA PRO A 14 4.61 -20.89 -1.94
C PRO A 14 5.44 -19.62 -2.14
N TYR A 15 6.38 -19.30 -1.25
CA TYR A 15 7.23 -18.13 -1.30
C TYR A 15 8.70 -18.51 -1.50
N VAL A 16 9.42 -17.63 -2.19
CA VAL A 16 10.88 -17.50 -2.14
C VAL A 16 11.17 -16.51 -1.02
N ASP A 17 11.84 -16.99 0.01
CA ASP A 17 12.26 -16.20 1.16
C ASP A 17 13.66 -15.66 0.92
N LEU A 18 13.81 -14.33 0.98
CA LEU A 18 15.07 -13.62 0.70
C LEU A 18 15.45 -12.78 1.91
N THR A 19 16.68 -12.94 2.37
CA THR A 19 17.33 -12.02 3.30
C THR A 19 17.57 -10.67 2.63
N ARG A 20 17.78 -9.62 3.44
CA ARG A 20 18.18 -8.30 2.93
C ARG A 20 19.42 -8.36 2.01
N ALA A 21 20.42 -9.16 2.37
CA ALA A 21 21.66 -9.29 1.61
C ALA A 21 21.42 -9.94 0.23
N GLU A 22 20.67 -11.04 0.18
CA GLU A 22 20.31 -11.72 -1.07
C GLU A 22 19.48 -10.80 -1.98
N TRP A 23 18.56 -10.03 -1.40
CA TRP A 23 17.74 -9.07 -2.16
C TRP A 23 18.57 -7.91 -2.73
N SER A 24 19.43 -7.30 -1.91
CA SER A 24 20.29 -6.18 -2.32
C SER A 24 21.23 -6.56 -3.45
N ALA A 25 21.77 -7.79 -3.43
CA ALA A 25 22.64 -8.31 -4.49
C ALA A 25 21.96 -8.39 -5.88
N LEU A 26 20.61 -8.37 -5.95
CA LEU A 26 19.89 -8.32 -7.23
C LEU A 26 20.09 -6.99 -7.98
N ARG A 27 20.55 -5.94 -7.27
CA ARG A 27 20.86 -4.63 -7.86
C ARG A 27 21.97 -4.70 -8.89
N ASP A 28 23.06 -5.41 -8.60
CA ASP A 28 24.31 -5.36 -9.38
C ASP A 28 24.15 -5.83 -10.83
N LYS A 29 23.01 -6.45 -11.15
CA LYS A 29 22.60 -6.84 -12.49
C LYS A 29 21.83 -5.73 -13.24
N THR A 30 21.85 -4.48 -12.77
CA THR A 30 21.03 -3.37 -13.30
C THR A 30 21.67 -2.00 -13.09
N PRO A 31 21.96 -1.25 -14.16
CA PRO A 31 22.14 0.18 -14.08
C PRO A 31 20.75 0.84 -13.94
N LEU A 32 20.47 1.44 -12.79
CA LEU A 32 19.40 2.40 -12.63
C LEU A 32 20.07 3.78 -12.52
N PRO A 33 19.77 4.74 -13.40
CA PRO A 33 20.37 6.06 -13.34
C PRO A 33 19.59 6.89 -12.31
N LEU A 34 19.70 6.53 -11.02
CA LEU A 34 19.36 7.49 -9.98
C LEU A 34 20.63 8.25 -9.62
N THR A 35 20.62 9.54 -9.89
CA THR A 35 21.64 10.44 -9.37
C THR A 35 21.48 10.59 -7.86
N ALA A 36 22.58 10.85 -7.14
CA ALA A 36 22.53 11.06 -5.69
C ALA A 36 21.56 12.20 -5.29
N GLU A 37 21.47 13.23 -6.13
CA GLU A 37 20.55 14.37 -5.95
C GLU A 37 19.08 13.95 -6.03
N GLU A 38 18.74 12.98 -6.87
CA GLU A 38 17.39 12.45 -6.99
C GLU A 38 17.01 11.55 -5.83
N VAL A 39 17.95 10.77 -5.31
CA VAL A 39 17.72 9.99 -4.08
C VAL A 39 17.48 10.94 -2.89
N GLU A 40 18.14 12.10 -2.88
CA GLU A 40 17.89 13.15 -1.88
C GLU A 40 16.50 13.82 -2.07
N LYS A 41 16.03 14.02 -3.30
CA LYS A 41 14.64 14.47 -3.56
C LYS A 41 13.60 13.43 -3.11
N LEU A 42 13.91 12.14 -3.26
CA LEU A 42 13.07 11.04 -2.77
C LEU A 42 13.00 11.00 -1.24
N ARG A 43 14.07 11.44 -0.55
CA ARG A 43 14.10 11.60 0.92
C ARG A 43 13.02 12.56 1.42
N GLY A 44 12.78 13.66 0.69
CA GLY A 44 11.75 14.66 1.01
C GLY A 44 10.30 14.14 0.90
N LEU A 45 10.06 13.04 0.16
CA LEU A 45 8.75 12.40 0.04
C LEU A 45 8.42 11.48 1.23
N GLY A 46 9.38 11.23 2.10
CA GLY A 46 9.30 10.23 3.15
C GLY A 46 10.41 10.40 4.16
N ASP A 47 10.20 11.30 5.13
CA ASP A 47 11.07 11.71 6.26
C ASP A 47 11.89 10.62 7.01
N VAL A 48 11.81 9.34 6.63
CA VAL A 48 12.26 8.17 7.39
C VAL A 48 13.06 7.15 6.55
N ILE A 49 13.22 7.31 5.24
CA ILE A 49 13.92 6.31 4.41
C ILE A 49 15.32 6.82 4.05
N ASP A 50 16.34 6.05 4.45
CA ASP A 50 17.75 6.35 4.14
C ASP A 50 18.10 5.98 2.68
N LEU A 51 19.19 6.54 2.15
CA LEU A 51 19.62 6.31 0.75
C LEU A 51 20.02 4.85 0.49
N ASP A 52 20.64 4.18 1.46
CA ASP A 52 20.98 2.76 1.39
C ASP A 52 19.69 1.92 1.34
N GLU A 53 18.63 2.30 2.04
CA GLU A 53 17.34 1.62 1.97
C GLU A 53 16.72 1.76 0.55
N VAL A 54 16.76 2.95 -0.06
CA VAL A 54 16.34 3.14 -1.46
C VAL A 54 17.14 2.25 -2.40
N ARG A 55 18.47 2.26 -2.25
CA ARG A 55 19.40 1.51 -3.10
C ARG A 55 19.27 0.00 -2.95
N ASP A 56 19.20 -0.49 -1.72
CA ASP A 56 19.30 -1.91 -1.41
C ASP A 56 17.94 -2.61 -1.50
N ILE A 57 16.83 -1.88 -1.32
CA ILE A 57 15.48 -2.48 -1.29
C ILE A 57 14.64 -2.03 -2.47
N TYR A 58 14.45 -0.73 -2.63
CA TYR A 58 13.41 -0.20 -3.53
C TYR A 58 13.86 -0.17 -4.99
N LEU A 59 15.16 -0.05 -5.27
CA LEU A 59 15.69 -0.19 -6.63
C LEU A 59 15.47 -1.61 -7.19
N PRO A 60 15.93 -2.70 -6.54
CA PRO A 60 15.60 -4.06 -6.99
C PRO A 60 14.08 -4.30 -7.08
N LEU A 61 13.29 -3.70 -6.18
CA LEU A 61 11.83 -3.82 -6.23
C LEU A 61 11.23 -3.17 -7.48
N SER A 62 11.64 -1.94 -7.82
CA SER A 62 11.17 -1.29 -9.05
C SER A 62 11.53 -2.09 -10.30
N ARG A 63 12.70 -2.73 -10.32
CA ARG A 63 13.10 -3.62 -11.41
C ARG A 63 12.21 -4.86 -11.48
N LEU A 64 11.97 -5.51 -10.34
CA LEU A 64 11.07 -6.66 -10.27
C LEU A 64 9.70 -6.29 -10.86
N LEU A 65 9.14 -5.16 -10.41
CA LEU A 65 7.86 -4.66 -10.93
C LEU A 65 7.92 -4.39 -12.45
N ASN A 66 9.02 -3.80 -12.94
CA ASN A 66 9.22 -3.61 -14.38
C ASN A 66 9.20 -4.93 -15.17
N LEU A 67 9.80 -6.00 -14.64
CA LEU A 67 9.75 -7.33 -15.26
C LEU A 67 8.33 -7.89 -15.31
N TYR A 68 7.54 -7.69 -14.25
CA TYR A 68 6.12 -8.09 -14.25
C TYR A 68 5.32 -7.30 -15.28
N VAL A 69 5.50 -5.97 -15.35
CA VAL A 69 4.83 -5.12 -16.35
C VAL A 69 5.15 -5.60 -17.77
N GLY A 70 6.45 -5.77 -18.10
CA GLY A 70 6.86 -6.24 -19.42
C GLY A 70 6.35 -7.65 -19.76
N ALA A 71 6.30 -8.56 -18.78
CA ALA A 71 5.72 -9.89 -18.97
C ALA A 71 4.21 -9.83 -19.24
N THR A 72 3.47 -8.97 -18.53
CA THR A 72 2.03 -8.76 -18.76
C THR A 72 1.76 -8.15 -20.14
N ASP A 73 2.59 -7.20 -20.58
CA ASP A 73 2.48 -6.61 -21.91
C ASP A 73 2.79 -7.63 -23.02
N GLY A 74 3.81 -8.47 -22.84
CA GLY A 74 4.12 -9.57 -23.75
C GLY A 74 2.97 -10.58 -23.87
N LEU A 75 2.38 -10.98 -22.74
CA LEU A 75 1.21 -11.86 -22.72
C LEU A 75 0.03 -11.22 -23.45
N ARG A 76 -0.21 -9.91 -23.25
CA ARG A 76 -1.26 -9.18 -23.97
C ARG A 76 -1.01 -9.19 -25.48
N GLY A 77 0.23 -8.99 -25.92
CA GLY A 77 0.59 -9.06 -27.35
C GLY A 77 0.28 -10.44 -27.95
N ALA A 78 0.62 -11.52 -27.25
CA ALA A 78 0.30 -12.88 -27.67
C ALA A 78 -1.21 -13.13 -27.74
N LEU A 79 -1.98 -12.66 -26.75
CA LEU A 79 -3.45 -12.75 -26.75
C LEU A 79 -4.07 -11.94 -27.89
N ASN A 80 -3.61 -10.72 -28.15
CA ASN A 80 -4.09 -9.92 -29.27
C ASN A 80 -3.81 -10.58 -30.62
N THR A 81 -2.64 -11.23 -30.75
CA THR A 81 -2.29 -12.00 -31.96
C THR A 81 -3.22 -13.20 -32.14
N PHE A 82 -3.53 -13.91 -31.06
CA PHE A 82 -4.46 -15.05 -31.08
C PHE A 82 -5.91 -14.64 -31.38
N LEU A 83 -6.38 -13.53 -30.79
CA LEU A 83 -7.75 -13.06 -30.92
C LEU A 83 -8.01 -12.28 -32.22
N GLY A 84 -6.97 -11.80 -32.90
CA GLY A 84 -7.07 -11.01 -34.13
C GLY A 84 -7.81 -9.68 -33.95
N GLU A 85 -8.36 -9.14 -35.04
CA GLU A 85 -9.03 -7.83 -35.05
C GLU A 85 -10.28 -7.78 -34.15
N GLN A 86 -10.97 -8.90 -33.97
CA GLN A 86 -12.22 -9.00 -33.20
C GLN A 86 -12.01 -8.98 -31.67
N GLY A 87 -10.79 -9.17 -31.19
CA GLY A 87 -10.47 -9.19 -29.76
C GLY A 87 -9.18 -8.45 -29.39
N THR A 88 -8.72 -7.54 -30.25
CA THR A 88 -7.56 -6.69 -29.95
C THR A 88 -7.87 -5.82 -28.74
N GLN A 89 -7.17 -6.07 -27.64
CA GLN A 89 -7.31 -5.33 -26.40
C GLN A 89 -6.37 -4.12 -26.42
N SER A 90 -6.94 -2.92 -26.20
CA SER A 90 -6.14 -1.77 -25.81
C SER A 90 -5.44 -2.07 -24.48
N GLY A 91 -4.18 -1.67 -24.33
CA GLY A 91 -3.43 -1.87 -23.09
C GLY A 91 -4.21 -1.36 -21.88
N THR A 92 -4.45 -2.24 -20.91
CA THR A 92 -5.09 -1.89 -19.64
C THR A 92 -4.01 -1.56 -18.61
N PRO A 93 -4.23 -0.57 -17.72
CA PRO A 93 -3.22 -0.18 -16.74
C PRO A 93 -2.79 -1.35 -15.85
N PHE A 94 -1.50 -1.44 -15.54
CA PHE A 94 -0.97 -2.38 -14.57
C PHE A 94 -1.26 -1.86 -13.15
N VAL A 95 -1.94 -2.63 -12.31
CA VAL A 95 -2.42 -2.20 -10.99
C VAL A 95 -1.64 -2.89 -9.89
N ILE A 96 -1.04 -2.07 -9.02
CA ILE A 96 -0.24 -2.49 -7.88
C ILE A 96 -0.99 -2.16 -6.59
N GLY A 97 -1.34 -3.18 -5.80
CA GLY A 97 -1.90 -2.98 -4.46
C GLY A 97 -0.81 -2.84 -3.40
N VAL A 98 -0.86 -1.82 -2.54
CA VAL A 98 0.05 -1.64 -1.39
C VAL A 98 -0.73 -1.70 -0.08
N ALA A 99 -0.53 -2.77 0.68
CA ALA A 99 -1.24 -3.10 1.91
C ALA A 99 -0.34 -3.08 3.16
N GLY A 100 -0.95 -3.14 4.34
CA GLY A 100 -0.27 -3.14 5.64
C GLY A 100 -0.95 -2.25 6.68
N SER A 101 -0.46 -2.31 7.92
CA SER A 101 -1.06 -1.58 9.05
C SER A 101 -0.99 -0.05 8.92
N VAL A 102 -1.81 0.66 9.69
CA VAL A 102 -1.59 2.09 9.96
C VAL A 102 -0.17 2.30 10.49
N ALA A 103 0.49 3.40 10.09
CA ALA A 103 1.85 3.77 10.50
C ALA A 103 3.00 2.82 10.08
N VAL A 104 2.73 1.68 9.43
CA VAL A 104 3.80 0.76 8.96
C VAL A 104 4.68 1.36 7.84
N GLY A 105 4.20 2.41 7.17
CA GLY A 105 4.93 3.13 6.12
C GLY A 105 4.43 2.90 4.69
N LYS A 106 3.20 2.39 4.49
CA LYS A 106 2.62 2.15 3.15
C LYS A 106 2.70 3.34 2.21
N SER A 107 2.22 4.52 2.63
CA SER A 107 2.18 5.70 1.77
C SER A 107 3.59 6.15 1.37
N THR A 108 4.59 5.92 2.24
CA THR A 108 6.00 6.16 1.92
C THR A 108 6.49 5.19 0.84
N VAL A 109 6.20 3.89 1.00
CA VAL A 109 6.52 2.87 -0.01
C VAL A 109 5.83 3.19 -1.35
N ALA A 110 4.55 3.53 -1.33
CA ALA A 110 3.77 3.81 -2.52
C ALA A 110 4.30 5.04 -3.29
N ARG A 111 4.64 6.13 -2.60
CA ARG A 111 5.26 7.32 -3.23
C ARG A 111 6.65 7.03 -3.80
N LEU A 112 7.47 6.23 -3.10
CA LEU A 112 8.75 5.79 -3.63
C LEU A 112 8.58 4.95 -4.89
N LEU A 113 7.68 3.95 -4.87
CA LEU A 113 7.41 3.12 -6.04
C LEU A 113 6.88 3.97 -7.21
N GLN A 114 5.97 4.91 -6.97
CA GLN A 114 5.50 5.83 -8.00
C GLN A 114 6.66 6.57 -8.66
N ALA A 115 7.52 7.19 -7.86
CA ALA A 115 8.64 7.97 -8.35
C ALA A 115 9.72 7.12 -9.04
N LEU A 116 9.95 5.88 -8.60
CA LEU A 116 10.92 4.97 -9.22
C LEU A 116 10.38 4.38 -10.53
N LEU A 117 9.10 4.00 -10.58
CA LEU A 117 8.49 3.41 -11.76
C LEU A 117 8.31 4.44 -12.88
N SER A 118 7.91 5.67 -12.57
CA SER A 118 7.73 6.74 -13.58
C SER A 118 9.00 7.11 -14.37
N ARG A 119 10.16 6.60 -13.96
CA ARG A 119 11.44 6.84 -14.64
C ARG A 119 11.73 5.87 -15.78
N TRP A 120 11.02 4.76 -15.84
CA TRP A 120 11.20 3.80 -16.92
C TRP A 120 10.48 4.32 -18.17
N PRO A 121 11.17 4.40 -19.33
CA PRO A 121 10.58 4.90 -20.57
C PRO A 121 9.30 4.14 -21.01
N GLU A 122 9.18 2.88 -20.60
CA GLU A 122 8.07 2.00 -20.95
C GLU A 122 6.75 2.36 -20.25
N HIS A 123 6.79 3.03 -19.08
CA HIS A 123 5.59 3.37 -18.30
C HIS A 123 5.72 4.72 -17.57
N PRO A 124 5.83 5.84 -18.31
CA PRO A 124 6.10 7.14 -17.72
C PRO A 124 4.94 7.69 -16.86
N ARG A 125 3.70 7.20 -17.03
CA ARG A 125 2.53 7.67 -16.27
C ARG A 125 2.18 6.69 -15.16
N VAL A 126 2.64 7.00 -13.95
CA VAL A 126 2.31 6.24 -12.74
C VAL A 126 1.46 7.10 -11.79
N GLU A 127 0.24 6.64 -11.56
CA GLU A 127 -0.72 7.32 -10.67
C GLU A 127 -0.81 6.62 -9.31
N LEU A 128 -1.03 7.40 -8.26
CA LEU A 128 -1.17 6.91 -6.89
C LEU A 128 -2.54 7.31 -6.32
N VAL A 129 -3.30 6.33 -5.86
CA VAL A 129 -4.60 6.52 -5.20
C VAL A 129 -4.58 5.88 -3.83
N THR A 130 -5.05 6.60 -2.82
CA THR A 130 -5.26 6.06 -1.47
C THR A 130 -6.71 5.61 -1.30
N THR A 131 -6.94 4.52 -0.58
CA THR A 131 -8.31 4.06 -0.32
C THR A 131 -9.05 4.90 0.71
N ASP A 132 -8.36 5.80 1.41
CA ASP A 132 -8.95 6.74 2.36
C ASP A 132 -9.99 7.66 1.69
N GLY A 133 -9.83 7.98 0.40
CA GLY A 133 -10.82 8.68 -0.42
C GLY A 133 -12.16 7.94 -0.56
N PHE A 134 -12.22 6.67 -0.18
CA PHE A 134 -13.43 5.85 -0.22
C PHE A 134 -13.96 5.55 1.18
N LEU A 135 -13.47 6.21 2.22
CA LEU A 135 -14.15 6.25 3.51
C LEU A 135 -15.52 6.91 3.36
N LEU A 136 -16.50 6.45 4.14
CA LEU A 136 -17.77 7.15 4.26
C LEU A 136 -17.51 8.53 4.88
N PRO A 137 -18.22 9.60 4.45
CA PRO A 137 -18.12 10.92 5.08
C PRO A 137 -18.40 10.85 6.58
N THR A 138 -17.78 11.74 7.37
CA THR A 138 -17.91 11.75 8.84
C THR A 138 -19.37 11.78 9.29
N LYS A 139 -20.21 12.60 8.63
CA LYS A 139 -21.66 12.66 8.90
C LYS A 139 -22.34 11.29 8.81
N GLU A 140 -21.95 10.48 7.82
CA GLU A 140 -22.51 9.13 7.63
C GLU A 140 -21.95 8.15 8.66
N LEU A 141 -20.66 8.26 8.99
CA LEU A 141 -20.05 7.45 10.05
C LEU A 141 -20.68 7.73 11.41
N GLU A 142 -20.96 9.00 11.74
CA GLU A 142 -21.66 9.40 12.97
C GLU A 142 -23.08 8.84 13.02
N ALA A 143 -23.86 9.01 11.94
CA ALA A 143 -25.22 8.48 11.85
C ALA A 143 -25.30 6.96 12.03
N ARG A 144 -24.24 6.24 11.67
CA ARG A 144 -24.13 4.78 11.82
C ARG A 144 -23.41 4.32 13.09
N GLY A 145 -22.92 5.24 13.93
CA GLY A 145 -22.11 4.89 15.11
C GLY A 145 -20.74 4.26 14.78
N LEU A 146 -20.20 4.54 13.60
CA LEU A 146 -18.95 3.94 13.07
C LEU A 146 -17.71 4.83 13.23
N MET A 147 -17.79 5.94 13.97
CA MET A 147 -16.66 6.85 14.16
C MET A 147 -15.45 6.18 14.81
N SER A 148 -15.66 5.29 15.78
CA SER A 148 -14.60 4.48 16.40
C SER A 148 -14.15 3.29 15.53
N ARG A 149 -14.78 3.10 14.37
CA ARG A 149 -14.50 2.03 13.40
C ARG A 149 -13.91 2.56 12.10
N LYS A 150 -13.45 3.82 12.07
CA LYS A 150 -12.82 4.40 10.88
C LYS A 150 -11.55 3.62 10.51
N GLY A 151 -11.50 3.11 9.28
CA GLY A 151 -10.46 2.20 8.79
C GLY A 151 -10.83 0.71 8.83
N PHE A 152 -11.92 0.32 9.49
CA PHE A 152 -12.48 -1.04 9.41
C PHE A 152 -13.29 -1.22 8.11
N PRO A 153 -13.52 -2.47 7.64
CA PRO A 153 -14.19 -2.73 6.37
C PRO A 153 -15.52 -1.98 6.16
N GLU A 154 -16.33 -1.84 7.19
CA GLU A 154 -17.65 -1.19 7.18
C GLU A 154 -17.59 0.34 7.11
N SER A 155 -16.42 0.95 7.34
CA SER A 155 -16.24 2.39 7.24
C SER A 155 -15.95 2.88 5.81
N TYR A 156 -15.84 1.97 4.84
CA TYR A 156 -15.57 2.30 3.43
C TYR A 156 -16.79 2.05 2.54
N ASP A 157 -16.95 2.90 1.52
CA ASP A 157 -17.71 2.55 0.33
C ASP A 157 -16.88 1.62 -0.57
N ARG A 158 -16.89 0.34 -0.21
CA ARG A 158 -16.18 -0.73 -0.94
C ARG A 158 -16.70 -0.91 -2.37
N ARG A 159 -17.97 -0.59 -2.62
CA ARG A 159 -18.55 -0.72 -3.97
C ARG A 159 -17.98 0.36 -4.88
N ALA A 160 -17.93 1.61 -4.41
CA ALA A 160 -17.31 2.70 -5.14
C ALA A 160 -15.82 2.43 -5.40
N LEU A 161 -15.09 1.93 -4.40
CA LEU A 161 -13.66 1.58 -4.55
C LEU A 161 -13.43 0.46 -5.59
N THR A 162 -14.18 -0.64 -5.50
CA THR A 162 -14.06 -1.73 -6.48
C THR A 162 -14.45 -1.26 -7.88
N ARG A 163 -15.51 -0.44 -8.01
CA ARG A 163 -15.92 0.13 -9.31
C ARG A 163 -14.86 1.05 -9.89
N PHE A 164 -14.20 1.87 -9.06
CA PHE A 164 -13.13 2.76 -9.50
C PHE A 164 -11.99 1.98 -10.17
N VAL A 165 -11.48 0.93 -9.53
CA VAL A 165 -10.39 0.12 -10.10
C VAL A 165 -10.87 -0.69 -11.30
N ALA A 166 -12.10 -1.23 -11.26
CA ALA A 166 -12.69 -1.93 -12.40
C ALA A 166 -12.83 -1.02 -13.64
N ASP A 167 -13.24 0.24 -13.45
CA ASP A 167 -13.40 1.23 -14.51
C ASP A 167 -12.04 1.58 -15.14
N ILE A 168 -10.97 1.64 -14.34
CA ILE A 168 -9.59 1.83 -14.84
C ILE A 168 -9.13 0.59 -15.62
N LYS A 169 -9.35 -0.61 -15.08
CA LYS A 169 -9.03 -1.88 -15.76
C LYS A 169 -9.84 -2.10 -17.04
N ALA A 170 -11.02 -1.50 -17.15
CA ALA A 170 -11.82 -1.48 -18.37
C ALA A 170 -11.29 -0.51 -19.43
N GLY A 171 -10.21 0.26 -19.15
CA GLY A 171 -9.60 1.17 -20.09
C GLY A 171 -10.36 2.49 -20.29
N LYS A 172 -11.25 2.87 -19.36
CA LYS A 172 -11.92 4.19 -19.44
C LYS A 172 -10.88 5.31 -19.52
N GLY A 173 -11.17 6.33 -20.34
CA GLY A 173 -10.24 7.43 -20.57
C GLY A 173 -10.00 8.28 -19.32
N GLU A 174 -11.01 8.40 -18.47
CA GLU A 174 -10.96 9.18 -17.24
C GLU A 174 -11.85 8.52 -16.17
N VAL A 175 -11.32 8.43 -14.95
CA VAL A 175 -12.04 7.92 -13.77
C VAL A 175 -11.71 8.81 -12.58
N SER A 176 -12.72 9.21 -11.80
CA SER A 176 -12.53 10.07 -10.62
C SER A 176 -12.74 9.32 -9.31
N ALA A 177 -11.98 9.72 -8.28
CA ALA A 177 -12.13 9.27 -6.89
C ALA A 177 -12.34 10.47 -5.96
N PRO A 178 -13.06 10.31 -4.82
CA PRO A 178 -13.13 11.38 -3.82
C PRO A 178 -11.77 11.61 -3.15
N VAL A 179 -11.54 12.83 -2.68
CA VAL A 179 -10.31 13.20 -1.96
C VAL A 179 -10.57 13.15 -0.46
N TYR A 180 -9.68 12.49 0.28
CA TYR A 180 -9.68 12.49 1.74
C TYR A 180 -8.60 13.43 2.27
N SER A 181 -8.92 14.23 3.29
CA SER A 181 -7.98 15.11 3.95
C SER A 181 -7.72 14.67 5.38
N HIS A 182 -6.47 14.35 5.69
CA HIS A 182 -6.04 14.06 7.05
C HIS A 182 -6.03 15.30 7.96
N LEU A 183 -6.11 16.52 7.40
CA LEU A 183 -6.19 17.76 8.18
C LEU A 183 -7.57 17.91 8.82
N ILE A 184 -8.63 17.88 8.00
CA ILE A 184 -10.01 17.97 8.49
C ILE A 184 -10.57 16.61 8.93
N TYR A 185 -9.83 15.54 8.66
CA TYR A 185 -10.19 14.16 8.98
C TYR A 185 -11.51 13.71 8.33
N ASP A 186 -11.75 14.12 7.08
CA ASP A 186 -12.97 13.80 6.31
C ASP A 186 -12.73 13.84 4.80
N ILE A 187 -13.72 13.38 4.02
CA ILE A 187 -13.82 13.59 2.58
C ILE A 187 -13.97 15.10 2.31
N VAL A 188 -13.20 15.62 1.37
CA VAL A 188 -13.24 17.04 1.00
C VAL A 188 -14.41 17.28 0.04
N PRO A 189 -15.42 18.10 0.41
CA PRO A 189 -16.60 18.30 -0.43
C PRO A 189 -16.24 18.91 -1.79
N GLY A 190 -16.75 18.30 -2.86
CA GLY A 190 -16.56 18.80 -4.23
C GLY A 190 -15.20 18.48 -4.87
N GLU A 191 -14.18 18.15 -4.09
CA GLU A 191 -12.87 17.77 -4.61
C GLU A 191 -12.85 16.32 -5.11
N LYS A 192 -12.21 16.14 -6.27
CA LYS A 192 -12.04 14.82 -6.89
C LYS A 192 -10.63 14.68 -7.44
N LEU A 193 -10.00 13.54 -7.16
CA LEU A 193 -8.83 13.09 -7.86
C LEU A 193 -9.26 12.50 -9.20
N THR A 194 -8.63 12.91 -10.29
CA THR A 194 -8.97 12.44 -11.64
C THR A 194 -7.79 11.66 -12.21
N VAL A 195 -8.01 10.38 -12.50
CA VAL A 195 -7.02 9.47 -13.07
C VAL A 195 -7.29 9.33 -14.57
N ARG A 196 -6.30 9.70 -15.40
CA ARG A 196 -6.40 9.70 -16.87
C ARG A 196 -5.55 8.60 -17.47
N ARG A 197 -6.12 7.39 -17.59
CA ARG A 197 -5.52 6.18 -18.19
C ARG A 197 -4.00 6.08 -18.00
N PRO A 198 -3.53 5.81 -16.77
CA PRO A 198 -2.10 5.66 -16.49
C PRO A 198 -1.57 4.35 -17.08
N ASP A 199 -0.25 4.25 -17.18
CA ASP A 199 0.41 2.99 -17.56
C ASP A 199 0.44 2.06 -16.33
N ILE A 200 0.67 2.64 -15.13
CA ILE A 200 0.61 1.95 -13.83
C ILE A 200 -0.29 2.72 -12.84
N LEU A 201 -1.17 2.01 -12.13
CA LEU A 201 -1.93 2.53 -11.00
C LEU A 201 -1.45 1.86 -9.70
N ILE A 202 -1.01 2.65 -8.73
CA ILE A 202 -0.73 2.20 -7.37
C ILE A 202 -1.95 2.51 -6.49
N VAL A 203 -2.52 1.47 -5.87
CA VAL A 203 -3.64 1.57 -4.94
C VAL A 203 -3.15 1.23 -3.54
N GLU A 204 -3.08 2.24 -2.67
CA GLU A 204 -2.56 2.12 -1.30
C GLU A 204 -3.68 2.15 -0.27
N GLY A 205 -3.69 1.22 0.68
CA GLY A 205 -4.66 1.27 1.76
C GLY A 205 -4.68 0.08 2.71
N LEU A 206 -5.45 0.20 3.78
CA LEU A 206 -5.60 -0.86 4.79
C LEU A 206 -6.36 -2.09 4.25
N ASN A 207 -7.30 -1.84 3.35
CA ASN A 207 -8.31 -2.79 2.90
C ASN A 207 -8.02 -3.40 1.52
N VAL A 208 -6.89 -3.07 0.88
CA VAL A 208 -6.66 -3.39 -0.54
C VAL A 208 -6.57 -4.90 -0.81
N LEU A 209 -6.15 -5.70 0.17
CA LEU A 209 -6.09 -7.16 0.09
C LEU A 209 -7.23 -7.87 0.84
N GLN A 210 -8.26 -7.16 1.29
CA GLN A 210 -9.40 -7.80 1.93
C GLN A 210 -10.17 -8.67 0.92
N PRO A 211 -10.68 -9.83 1.34
CA PRO A 211 -11.54 -10.64 0.47
C PRO A 211 -12.84 -9.90 0.18
N ALA A 212 -13.50 -10.25 -0.92
CA ALA A 212 -14.86 -9.83 -1.12
C ALA A 212 -15.72 -10.35 0.03
N LEU A 213 -16.56 -9.48 0.62
CA LEU A 213 -17.57 -9.96 1.56
C LEU A 213 -18.79 -10.45 0.77
N PRO A 214 -19.47 -11.50 1.26
CA PRO A 214 -20.75 -11.91 0.69
C PRO A 214 -21.72 -10.73 0.66
N GLY A 215 -22.48 -10.59 -0.43
CA GLY A 215 -23.59 -9.65 -0.45
C GLY A 215 -24.71 -10.09 0.52
N LYS A 216 -25.68 -9.20 0.74
CA LYS A 216 -26.90 -9.53 1.52
C LYS A 216 -27.69 -10.70 0.90
N ASP A 217 -27.47 -10.94 -0.39
CA ASP A 217 -27.99 -12.04 -1.19
C ASP A 217 -27.17 -13.34 -1.06
N GLY A 218 -26.16 -13.39 -0.18
CA GLY A 218 -25.28 -14.54 0.03
C GLY A 218 -24.26 -14.77 -1.09
N ARG A 219 -24.30 -13.96 -2.15
CA ARG A 219 -23.41 -14.12 -3.32
C ARG A 219 -22.05 -13.48 -3.09
N THR A 220 -20.99 -14.23 -3.38
CA THR A 220 -19.62 -13.71 -3.42
C THR A 220 -19.48 -12.75 -4.59
N ARG A 221 -18.81 -11.62 -4.36
CA ARG A 221 -18.55 -10.59 -5.36
C ARG A 221 -17.07 -10.61 -5.73
N VAL A 222 -16.71 -9.90 -6.79
CA VAL A 222 -15.29 -9.64 -7.12
C VAL A 222 -14.71 -8.72 -6.06
N GLY A 223 -13.58 -9.12 -5.48
CA GLY A 223 -12.81 -8.34 -4.53
C GLY A 223 -11.92 -7.33 -5.23
N LEU A 224 -11.49 -6.31 -4.49
CA LEU A 224 -10.59 -5.29 -5.04
C LEU A 224 -9.26 -5.91 -5.53
N ALA A 225 -8.71 -6.84 -4.75
CA ALA A 225 -7.44 -7.51 -5.07
C ALA A 225 -7.48 -8.36 -6.35
N ASP A 226 -8.67 -8.73 -6.83
CA ASP A 226 -8.82 -9.53 -8.06
C ASP A 226 -8.51 -8.70 -9.32
N TYR A 227 -8.43 -7.37 -9.19
CA TYR A 227 -8.00 -6.46 -10.25
C TYR A 227 -6.51 -6.12 -10.19
N PHE A 228 -5.75 -6.65 -9.23
CA PHE A 228 -4.33 -6.35 -9.08
C PHE A 228 -3.48 -7.33 -9.87
N ASP A 229 -2.52 -6.82 -10.62
CA ASP A 229 -1.50 -7.63 -11.29
C ASP A 229 -0.33 -7.93 -10.35
N PHE A 230 -0.09 -7.04 -9.38
CA PHE A 230 0.90 -7.24 -8.33
C PHE A 230 0.41 -6.67 -7.00
N SER A 231 0.85 -7.26 -5.89
CA SER A 231 0.56 -6.71 -4.57
C SER A 231 1.74 -6.79 -3.62
N VAL A 232 1.93 -5.71 -2.86
CA VAL A 232 2.95 -5.56 -1.82
C VAL A 232 2.25 -5.44 -0.47
N TYR A 233 2.64 -6.28 0.50
CA TYR A 233 2.23 -6.12 1.89
C TYR A 233 3.42 -5.68 2.74
N VAL A 234 3.33 -4.49 3.34
CA VAL A 234 4.34 -3.96 4.26
C VAL A 234 4.04 -4.48 5.67
N ASP A 235 4.95 -5.31 6.20
CA ASP A 235 4.80 -6.04 7.45
C ASP A 235 5.81 -5.58 8.52
N ALA A 236 5.42 -5.65 9.79
CA ALA A 236 6.27 -5.39 10.95
C ALA A 236 5.64 -6.03 12.20
N SER A 237 6.34 -6.03 13.35
CA SER A 237 5.74 -6.53 14.59
C SER A 237 4.65 -5.56 15.08
N GLY A 238 3.70 -6.06 15.88
CA GLY A 238 2.65 -5.21 16.42
C GLY A 238 3.22 -4.13 17.35
N GLU A 239 4.26 -4.49 18.09
CA GLU A 239 5.00 -3.63 19.01
C GLU A 239 5.73 -2.50 18.28
N ASP A 240 6.42 -2.82 17.18
CA ASP A 240 7.12 -1.82 16.37
C ASP A 240 6.13 -0.84 15.73
N ILE A 241 5.02 -1.34 15.20
CA ILE A 241 3.99 -0.49 14.59
C ILE A 241 3.35 0.43 15.64
N GLU A 242 3.11 -0.06 16.86
CA GLU A 242 2.63 0.77 17.98
C GLU A 242 3.61 1.91 18.27
N SER A 243 4.90 1.59 18.40
CA SER A 243 5.96 2.58 18.63
C SER A 243 6.01 3.65 17.53
N TRP A 244 5.92 3.24 16.27
CA TRP A 244 5.91 4.16 15.13
C TRP A 244 4.64 5.01 15.08
N TYR A 245 3.49 4.44 15.40
CA TYR A 245 2.23 5.16 15.50
C TYR A 245 2.33 6.27 16.56
N LEU A 246 2.82 5.96 17.75
CA LEU A 246 2.98 6.92 18.85
C LEU A 246 4.03 8.00 18.51
N SER A 247 5.16 7.60 17.92
CA SER A 247 6.20 8.53 17.46
C SER A 247 5.66 9.50 16.40
N ARG A 248 4.88 8.99 15.45
CA ARG A 248 4.21 9.82 14.43
C ARG A 248 3.18 10.75 15.05
N PHE A 249 2.38 10.27 16.01
CA PHE A 249 1.41 11.08 16.73
C PHE A 249 2.09 12.25 17.45
N LYS A 250 3.21 11.99 18.14
CA LYS A 250 4.03 13.01 18.80
C LYS A 250 4.56 14.06 17.81
N LYS A 251 5.07 13.62 16.65
CA LYS A 251 5.52 14.52 15.57
C LYS A 251 4.37 15.41 15.06
N LEU A 252 3.22 14.80 14.75
CA LEU A 252 2.04 15.52 14.26
C LEU A 252 1.49 16.53 15.29
N ARG A 253 1.51 16.18 16.58
CA ARG A 253 1.14 17.10 17.68
C ARG A 253 1.99 18.37 17.68
N ARG A 254 3.28 18.26 17.35
CA ARG A 254 4.22 19.39 17.28
C ARG A 254 4.12 20.17 15.96
N THR A 255 3.49 19.61 14.93
CA THR A 255 3.41 20.19 13.59
C THR A 255 1.96 20.35 13.12
N ALA A 256 1.43 19.39 12.36
CA ALA A 256 0.15 19.48 11.67
C ALA A 256 -1.05 19.73 12.60
N PHE A 257 -1.02 19.25 13.85
CA PHE A 257 -2.12 19.47 14.80
C PHE A 257 -2.17 20.90 15.34
N GLN A 258 -1.08 21.67 15.22
CA GLN A 258 -1.05 23.09 15.59
C GLN A 258 -1.88 23.97 14.64
N ASN A 259 -2.19 23.45 13.42
CA ASN A 259 -3.04 24.17 12.49
C ASN A 259 -4.45 24.37 13.10
N PRO A 260 -4.98 25.62 13.15
CA PRO A 260 -6.31 25.91 13.68
C PRO A 260 -7.44 25.09 13.08
N ASN A 261 -7.32 24.69 11.81
CA ASN A 261 -8.29 23.92 11.05
C ASN A 261 -8.11 22.41 11.18
N SER A 262 -7.12 21.95 11.96
CA SER A 262 -6.89 20.53 12.18
C SER A 262 -7.97 19.93 13.09
N TYR A 263 -8.60 18.84 12.64
CA TYR A 263 -9.50 18.03 13.47
C TYR A 263 -8.85 17.56 14.78
N PHE A 264 -7.53 17.41 14.75
CA PHE A 264 -6.72 16.90 15.85
C PHE A 264 -6.18 17.99 16.80
N ARG A 265 -6.54 19.26 16.59
CA ARG A 265 -6.12 20.38 17.42
C ARG A 265 -6.43 20.18 18.91
N LYS A 266 -7.51 19.48 19.24
CA LYS A 266 -7.85 19.10 20.63
C LYS A 266 -6.70 18.41 21.38
N TYR A 267 -5.82 17.67 20.68
CA TYR A 267 -4.68 16.99 21.30
C TYR A 267 -3.49 17.92 21.60
N THR A 268 -3.50 19.16 21.09
CA THR A 268 -2.48 20.17 21.45
C THR A 268 -2.89 20.99 22.67
N GLN A 269 -4.15 20.90 23.10
CA GLN A 269 -4.73 21.66 24.21
C GLN A 269 -4.54 20.96 25.57
N VAL A 270 -4.06 19.71 25.56
CA VAL A 270 -3.71 18.91 26.75
C VAL A 270 -2.20 18.69 26.84
N SER A 271 -1.73 18.16 27.96
CA SER A 271 -0.30 17.84 28.13
C SER A 271 0.18 16.80 27.09
N GLU A 272 1.49 16.75 26.82
CA GLU A 272 2.02 15.74 25.88
C GLU A 272 1.77 14.31 26.39
N GLU A 273 1.85 14.11 27.70
CA GLU A 273 1.58 12.82 28.37
C GLU A 273 0.12 12.39 28.17
N GLU A 274 -0.83 13.26 28.48
CA GLU A 274 -2.26 12.99 28.32
C GLU A 274 -2.62 12.72 26.84
N ALA A 275 -2.05 13.50 25.91
CA ALA A 275 -2.24 13.27 24.48
C ALA A 275 -1.70 11.89 24.03
N LEU A 276 -0.57 11.45 24.59
CA LEU A 276 0.01 10.13 24.29
C LEU A 276 -0.82 9.00 24.89
N ASP A 277 -1.45 9.19 26.05
CA ASP A 277 -2.37 8.21 26.62
C ASP A 277 -3.64 8.04 25.77
N TYR A 278 -4.16 9.13 25.22
CA TYR A 278 -5.22 9.05 24.21
C TYR A 278 -4.76 8.30 22.96
N ALA A 279 -3.56 8.58 22.45
CA ALA A 279 -3.03 7.87 21.30
C ALA A 279 -2.86 6.36 21.57
N ARG A 280 -2.34 5.97 22.73
CA ARG A 280 -2.24 4.56 23.15
C ARG A 280 -3.62 3.91 23.22
N THR A 281 -4.61 4.62 23.74
CA THR A 281 -6.00 4.13 23.81
C THR A 281 -6.57 3.90 22.41
N LEU A 282 -6.42 4.86 21.49
CA LEU A 282 -6.86 4.71 20.09
C LEU A 282 -6.14 3.55 19.39
N TRP A 283 -4.85 3.37 19.64
CA TRP A 283 -4.12 2.21 19.12
C TRP A 283 -4.71 0.90 19.62
N ARG A 284 -4.88 0.75 20.94
CA ARG A 284 -5.37 -0.48 21.57
C ARG A 284 -6.82 -0.83 21.20
N THR A 285 -7.67 0.18 21.01
CA THR A 285 -9.12 -0.02 20.81
C THR A 285 -9.55 0.02 19.35
N ILE A 286 -8.76 0.65 18.46
CA ILE A 286 -9.14 0.83 17.05
C ILE A 286 -8.09 0.19 16.13
N ASN A 287 -6.85 0.68 16.15
CA ASN A 287 -5.86 0.30 15.13
C ASN A 287 -5.35 -1.13 15.29
N LYS A 288 -5.06 -1.57 16.52
CA LYS A 288 -4.57 -2.91 16.81
C LYS A 288 -5.64 -3.98 16.53
N PRO A 289 -6.90 -3.86 16.97
CA PRO A 289 -7.95 -4.80 16.57
C PRO A 289 -8.12 -4.84 15.06
N ASN A 290 -8.15 -3.68 14.37
CA ASN A 290 -8.26 -3.66 12.92
C ASN A 290 -7.08 -4.38 12.22
N LEU A 291 -5.85 -4.18 12.73
CA LEU A 291 -4.67 -4.89 12.25
C LEU A 291 -4.84 -6.40 12.38
N VAL A 292 -5.17 -6.88 13.58
CA VAL A 292 -5.25 -8.31 13.87
C VAL A 292 -6.41 -8.99 13.13
N GLU A 293 -7.56 -8.34 13.08
CA GLU A 293 -8.80 -8.93 12.55
C GLU A 293 -8.92 -8.79 11.02
N ASN A 294 -8.48 -7.67 10.45
CA ASN A 294 -8.84 -7.32 9.06
C ASN A 294 -7.66 -7.08 8.12
N ILE A 295 -6.46 -6.80 8.64
CA ILE A 295 -5.29 -6.46 7.81
C ILE A 295 -4.30 -7.62 7.77
N ALA A 296 -3.78 -8.05 8.92
CA ALA A 296 -2.79 -9.11 9.04
C ALA A 296 -3.22 -10.45 8.40
N PRO A 297 -4.50 -10.88 8.48
CA PRO A 297 -4.95 -12.10 7.81
C PRO A 297 -4.82 -12.04 6.29
N THR A 298 -4.78 -10.84 5.71
CA THR A 298 -4.65 -10.66 4.24
C THR A 298 -3.21 -10.76 3.75
N ARG A 299 -2.21 -10.77 4.65
CA ARG A 299 -0.78 -10.84 4.31
C ARG A 299 -0.45 -12.00 3.39
N GLY A 300 -1.07 -13.16 3.62
CA GLY A 300 -0.88 -14.37 2.81
C GLY A 300 -1.44 -14.28 1.38
N ARG A 301 -2.14 -13.20 1.02
CA ARG A 301 -2.66 -12.93 -0.34
C ARG A 301 -1.69 -12.09 -1.19
N ALA A 302 -0.66 -11.50 -0.57
CA ALA A 302 0.26 -10.63 -1.29
C ALA A 302 1.19 -11.42 -2.24
N THR A 303 1.59 -10.77 -3.33
CA THR A 303 2.65 -11.26 -4.23
C THR A 303 4.01 -11.08 -3.59
N LEU A 304 4.24 -9.94 -2.93
CA LEU A 304 5.46 -9.63 -2.19
C LEU A 304 5.13 -9.20 -0.76
N ILE A 305 5.79 -9.81 0.22
CA ILE A 305 5.74 -9.36 1.62
C ILE A 305 7.09 -8.71 1.96
N VAL A 306 7.04 -7.48 2.43
CA VAL A 306 8.21 -6.68 2.84
C VAL A 306 8.20 -6.57 4.35
N ARG A 307 9.09 -7.29 5.05
CA ARG A 307 9.16 -7.31 6.52
C ARG A 307 10.19 -6.30 7.03
N LYS A 308 9.73 -5.34 7.83
CA LYS A 308 10.54 -4.31 8.49
C LYS A 308 10.90 -4.73 9.92
N GLY A 309 12.09 -4.32 10.36
CA GLY A 309 12.50 -4.32 11.78
C GLY A 309 12.15 -2.99 12.46
N ALA A 310 12.43 -2.89 13.77
CA ALA A 310 12.08 -1.75 14.64
C ALA A 310 12.61 -0.38 14.17
N ASP A 311 13.72 -0.37 13.44
CA ASP A 311 14.38 0.81 12.85
C ASP A 311 13.81 1.21 11.47
N HIS A 312 12.66 0.63 11.10
CA HIS A 312 12.04 0.72 9.78
C HIS A 312 12.84 0.10 8.63
N LYS A 313 14.00 -0.52 8.87
CA LYS A 313 14.77 -1.17 7.81
C LYS A 313 14.13 -2.49 7.43
N VAL A 314 14.06 -2.78 6.13
CA VAL A 314 13.61 -4.06 5.63
C VAL A 314 14.64 -5.12 5.95
N GLN A 315 14.19 -6.18 6.62
CA GLN A 315 15.03 -7.29 7.07
C GLN A 315 14.88 -8.52 6.18
N ARG A 316 13.67 -8.74 5.65
CA ARG A 316 13.32 -9.92 4.86
C ARG A 316 12.26 -9.59 3.83
N LEU A 317 12.36 -10.25 2.68
CA LEU A 317 11.34 -10.19 1.63
C LEU A 317 10.86 -11.61 1.32
N ARG A 318 9.57 -11.75 1.01
CA ARG A 318 8.98 -13.03 0.59
C ARG A 318 8.22 -12.81 -0.71
N LEU A 319 8.75 -13.34 -1.80
CA LEU A 319 8.16 -13.24 -3.13
C LEU A 319 7.40 -14.52 -3.46
N ARG A 320 6.14 -14.43 -3.85
CA ARG A 320 5.33 -15.58 -4.25
C ARG A 320 5.91 -16.22 -5.52
N LYS A 321 6.00 -17.54 -5.53
CA LYS A 321 6.39 -18.32 -6.70
C LYS A 321 5.28 -18.24 -7.77
N LEU A 322 5.68 -18.26 -9.04
CA LEU A 322 4.77 -18.38 -10.18
C LEU A 322 4.32 -19.83 -10.38
#